data_AF-A0A2D5V0S9-F1
#
_entry.id   AF-A0A2D5V0S9-F1
#
_cell.length_a   1.000
_cell.length_b   1.000
_cell.length_c   1.000
_cell.angle_alpha   90.00
_cell.angle_beta   90.00
_cell.angle_gamma   90.00
#
_symmetry.space_group_name_H-M   'P 1'
#
loop_
_entity.id
_entity.type
_entity.pdbx_description
1 polymer ?
#
loop_
_entity_poly.entity_id
_entity_poly.type
_entity_poly.pdbx_seq_one_letter_code
_entity_poly.pdbx_strand_id
1 'polypeptide(L)'
;MNLFKKDPKILTIEVNDQKINEDLCHLIVKLEKNISELQNLFGGSDVASKNEKLSEILNMILQLKQDVTVLKGDVNNIIDIELQEKEYILIKDDTFLKDKVGQLEIVEGLIQKIQGVLSDHPSMDALKAGLLEEIVELLNQVIDSLNKIRGDDTSLQKIYTSLRNV
;
A
#
# COMPACT_ATOMS: atom_id res chain seq x y z
N MET A 1 51.60 25.06 3.78
CA MET A 1 50.16 25.36 3.65
C MET A 1 49.40 24.08 3.90
N ASN A 2 48.84 23.91 5.10
CA ASN A 2 47.95 22.79 5.42
C ASN A 2 46.57 23.10 4.85
N LEU A 3 46.27 22.55 3.67
CA LEU A 3 44.89 22.44 3.19
C LEU A 3 44.26 21.31 4.00
N PHE A 4 43.42 21.68 4.97
CA PHE A 4 42.53 20.75 5.66
C PHE A 4 41.63 20.08 4.62
N LYS A 5 42.05 18.92 4.11
CA LYS A 5 41.12 17.94 3.56
C LYS A 5 40.36 17.40 4.76
N LYS A 6 39.27 18.06 5.14
CA LYS A 6 38.22 17.41 5.92
C LYS A 6 37.67 16.33 5.00
N ASP A 7 37.96 15.07 5.30
CA ASP A 7 37.22 13.98 4.68
C ASP A 7 35.73 14.28 4.83
N PRO A 8 34.93 14.18 3.75
CA PRO A 8 33.50 14.44 3.83
C PRO A 8 32.91 13.52 4.91
N LYS A 9 32.28 14.11 5.93
CA LYS A 9 31.54 13.33 6.92
C LYS A 9 30.35 12.72 6.20
N ILE A 10 30.44 11.43 5.90
CA ILE A 10 29.31 10.64 5.42
C ILE A 10 28.23 10.69 6.51
N LEU A 11 27.08 11.28 6.19
CA LEU A 11 25.90 11.24 7.03
C LEU A 11 25.18 9.93 6.74
N THR A 12 25.18 9.04 7.72
CA THR A 12 24.31 7.86 7.69
C THR A 12 22.91 8.28 8.13
N ILE A 13 21.94 8.16 7.22
CA ILE A 13 20.54 8.42 7.54
C ILE A 13 19.88 7.06 7.78
N GLU A 14 19.48 6.78 9.02
CA GLU A 14 18.42 5.81 9.28
C GLU A 14 17.11 6.51 8.91
N VAL A 15 16.41 5.98 7.91
CA VAL A 15 15.11 6.50 7.51
C VAL A 15 14.17 6.24 8.68
N ASN A 16 13.83 7.29 9.44
CA ASN A 16 12.80 7.23 10.48
C ASN A 16 11.53 7.88 9.92
N ASP A 17 10.90 7.14 9.03
CA ASP A 17 9.72 7.44 8.24
C ASP A 17 8.43 7.07 8.98
N GLN A 18 8.36 7.40 10.26
CA GLN A 18 7.27 7.03 11.16
C GLN A 18 5.88 7.40 10.60
N LYS A 19 5.74 8.55 9.92
CA LYS A 19 4.47 8.98 9.33
C LYS A 19 4.04 8.10 8.15
N ILE A 20 4.97 7.76 7.26
CA ILE A 20 4.75 6.83 6.14
C ILE A 20 4.31 5.47 6.68
N ASN A 21 4.97 5.03 7.75
CA ASN A 21 4.67 3.75 8.38
C ASN A 21 3.28 3.72 9.03
N GLU A 22 2.86 4.81 9.67
CA GLU A 22 1.49 4.97 10.19
C GLU A 22 0.45 4.93 9.06
N ASP A 23 0.68 5.67 7.97
CA ASP A 23 -0.25 5.74 6.84
C ASP A 23 -0.41 4.37 6.16
N LEU A 24 0.69 3.63 5.99
CA LEU A 24 0.69 2.26 5.45
C LEU A 24 -0.08 1.30 6.36
N CYS A 25 0.13 1.36 7.68
CA CYS A 25 -0.61 0.51 8.63
C CYS A 25 -2.11 0.80 8.61
N HIS A 26 -2.50 2.07 8.57
CA HIS A 26 -3.90 2.47 8.46
C HIS A 26 -4.55 1.92 7.17
N LEU A 27 -3.81 1.95 6.07
CA LEU A 27 -4.25 1.44 4.79
C LEU A 27 -4.47 -0.08 4.82
N ILE A 28 -3.56 -0.85 5.45
CA ILE A 28 -3.74 -2.30 5.65
C ILE A 28 -5.00 -2.60 6.47
N VAL A 29 -5.17 -1.95 7.63
CA VAL A 29 -6.32 -2.19 8.52
C VAL A 29 -7.64 -1.89 7.82
N LYS A 30 -7.69 -0.78 7.07
CA LYS A 30 -8.87 -0.39 6.29
C LYS A 30 -9.20 -1.43 5.22
N LEU A 31 -8.19 -1.93 4.50
CA LEU A 31 -8.37 -2.98 3.50
C LEU A 31 -8.90 -4.28 4.09
N GLU A 32 -8.32 -4.75 5.20
CA GLU A 32 -8.76 -5.99 5.89
C GLU A 32 -10.24 -5.92 6.29
N LYS A 33 -10.67 -4.77 6.83
CA LYS A 33 -12.08 -4.53 7.18
C LYS A 33 -12.98 -4.60 5.95
N ASN A 34 -12.59 -3.94 4.86
CA ASN A 34 -13.39 -3.88 3.64
C ASN A 34 -13.52 -5.24 2.95
N ILE A 35 -12.46 -6.05 2.91
CA ILE A 35 -12.53 -7.42 2.40
C ILE A 35 -13.48 -8.25 3.25
N SER A 36 -13.42 -8.12 4.57
CA SER A 36 -14.33 -8.84 5.48
C SER A 36 -15.78 -8.45 5.22
N GLU A 37 -16.06 -7.15 5.02
CA GLU A 37 -17.38 -6.65 4.64
C GLU A 37 -17.83 -7.17 3.26
N LEU A 38 -16.95 -7.15 2.27
CA LEU A 38 -17.16 -7.73 0.94
C LEU A 38 -17.54 -9.21 1.00
N GLN A 39 -16.79 -9.99 1.78
CA GLN A 39 -17.06 -11.42 2.00
C GLN A 39 -18.40 -11.65 2.69
N ASN A 40 -18.77 -10.79 3.66
CA ASN A 40 -20.08 -10.88 4.34
C ASN A 40 -21.26 -10.55 3.41
N LEU A 41 -21.05 -9.74 2.38
CA LEU A 41 -22.09 -9.41 1.38
C LEU A 41 -22.49 -10.61 0.51
N PHE A 42 -21.71 -11.70 0.49
CA PHE A 42 -22.03 -12.94 -0.23
C PHE A 42 -23.22 -13.72 0.37
N GLY A 43 -23.72 -13.36 1.56
CA GLY A 43 -24.83 -14.06 2.22
C GLY A 43 -26.22 -13.42 2.08
N GLY A 44 -26.32 -12.16 1.62
CA GLY A 44 -27.57 -11.39 1.65
C GLY A 44 -28.42 -11.49 0.37
N SER A 45 -29.74 -11.37 0.48
CA SER A 45 -30.68 -11.41 -0.66
C SER A 45 -31.07 -10.03 -1.22
N ASP A 46 -30.67 -8.93 -0.59
CA ASP A 46 -31.05 -7.58 -1.02
C ASP A 46 -30.04 -6.95 -2.00
N VAL A 47 -30.45 -6.82 -3.26
CA VAL A 47 -29.66 -6.26 -4.36
C VAL A 47 -29.42 -4.75 -4.19
N ALA A 48 -30.37 -4.01 -3.60
CA ALA A 48 -30.22 -2.57 -3.40
C ALA A 48 -29.09 -2.26 -2.42
N SER A 49 -29.07 -2.97 -1.29
CA SER A 49 -28.00 -2.88 -0.30
C SER A 49 -26.64 -3.30 -0.88
N LYS A 50 -26.60 -4.29 -1.77
CA LYS A 50 -25.36 -4.70 -2.44
C LYS A 50 -24.81 -3.62 -3.38
N ASN A 51 -25.66 -2.92 -4.13
CA ASN A 51 -25.23 -1.83 -5.03
C ASN A 51 -24.70 -0.61 -4.27
N GLU A 52 -25.31 -0.28 -3.12
CA GLU A 52 -24.80 0.78 -2.24
C GLU A 52 -23.40 0.42 -1.72
N LYS A 53 -23.22 -0.82 -1.26
CA LYS A 53 -21.89 -1.29 -0.82
C LYS A 53 -20.87 -1.37 -1.94
N LEU A 54 -21.26 -1.79 -3.15
CA LEU A 54 -20.38 -1.76 -4.31
C LEU A 54 -19.84 -0.34 -4.59
N SER A 55 -20.69 0.67 -4.44
CA SER A 55 -20.31 2.07 -4.61
C SER A 55 -19.34 2.54 -3.51
N GLU A 56 -19.54 2.11 -2.26
CA GLU A 56 -18.58 2.34 -1.17
C GLU A 56 -17.23 1.68 -1.48
N ILE A 57 -17.23 0.43 -1.95
CA ILE A 57 -16.03 -0.32 -2.34
C ILE A 57 -15.26 0.38 -3.45
N LEU A 58 -15.95 0.85 -4.49
CA LEU A 58 -15.38 1.65 -5.58
C LEU A 58 -14.66 2.90 -5.06
N ASN A 59 -15.32 3.67 -4.19
CA ASN A 59 -14.72 4.86 -3.58
C ASN A 59 -13.49 4.51 -2.73
N MET A 60 -13.52 3.38 -2.04
CA MET A 60 -12.39 2.92 -1.23
C MET A 60 -11.20 2.49 -2.09
N ILE A 61 -11.43 1.81 -3.21
CA ILE A 61 -10.37 1.43 -4.16
C ILE A 61 -9.76 2.67 -4.82
N LEU A 62 -10.57 3.69 -5.13
CA LEU A 62 -10.08 4.98 -5.62
C LEU A 62 -9.17 5.67 -4.59
N GLN A 63 -9.59 5.71 -3.33
CA GLN A 63 -8.76 6.25 -2.25
C GLN A 63 -7.46 5.46 -2.10
N LEU A 64 -7.55 4.13 -2.12
CA LEU A 64 -6.40 3.24 -1.99
C LEU A 64 -5.36 3.47 -3.09
N LYS A 65 -5.83 3.65 -4.33
CA LYS A 65 -4.96 4.00 -5.46
C LYS A 65 -4.17 5.28 -5.19
N GLN A 66 -4.85 6.31 -4.68
CA GLN A 66 -4.24 7.60 -4.38
C GLN A 66 -3.18 7.45 -3.28
N ASP A 67 -3.52 6.75 -2.20
CA ASP A 67 -2.62 6.53 -1.07
C ASP A 67 -1.36 5.74 -1.49
N VAL A 68 -1.52 4.67 -2.29
CA VAL A 68 -0.39 3.89 -2.84
C VAL A 68 0.47 4.73 -3.79
N THR A 69 -0.15 5.59 -4.59
CA THR A 69 0.58 6.48 -5.52
C THR A 69 1.44 7.48 -4.76
N VAL A 70 0.89 8.11 -3.72
CA VAL A 70 1.61 9.06 -2.85
C VAL A 70 2.76 8.35 -2.17
N LEU A 71 2.50 7.20 -1.53
CA LEU A 71 3.51 6.41 -0.85
C LEU A 71 4.65 5.98 -1.77
N LYS A 72 4.33 5.51 -2.98
CA LYS A 72 5.36 5.17 -3.99
C LYS A 72 6.19 6.40 -4.37
N GLY A 73 5.55 7.56 -4.52
CA GLY A 73 6.24 8.83 -4.77
C GLY A 73 7.21 9.19 -3.66
N ASP A 74 6.78 9.07 -2.40
CA ASP A 74 7.61 9.36 -1.23
C ASP A 74 8.83 8.42 -1.14
N VAL A 75 8.62 7.11 -1.34
CA VAL A 75 9.73 6.14 -1.33
C VAL A 75 10.70 6.39 -2.48
N ASN A 76 10.21 6.70 -3.68
CA ASN A 76 11.07 7.05 -4.82
C ASN A 76 11.87 8.33 -4.57
N ASN A 77 11.26 9.36 -3.97
CA ASN A 77 11.97 10.59 -3.61
C ASN A 77 13.12 10.33 -2.62
N ILE A 78 12.93 9.41 -1.65
CA ILE A 78 13.99 9.00 -0.72
C ILE A 78 15.16 8.34 -1.46
N ILE A 79 14.86 7.43 -2.39
CA ILE A 79 15.87 6.77 -3.23
C ILE A 79 16.61 7.79 -4.09
N ASP A 80 15.88 8.72 -4.73
CA ASP A 80 16.47 9.73 -5.63
C ASP A 80 17.40 10.70 -4.88
N ILE A 81 17.07 11.09 -3.64
CA ILE A 81 17.94 11.92 -2.80
C ILE A 81 19.27 11.20 -2.51
N GLU A 82 19.23 9.91 -2.18
CA GLU A 82 20.45 9.12 -2.03
C GLU A 82 21.26 9.11 -3.32
N LEU A 83 20.61 8.92 -4.47
CA LEU A 83 21.29 8.88 -5.77
C LEU A 83 21.99 10.20 -6.13
N GLN A 84 21.41 11.35 -5.76
CA GLN A 84 21.95 12.67 -6.03
C GLN A 84 23.08 13.06 -5.07
N GLU A 85 23.01 12.62 -3.81
CA GLU A 85 23.92 13.02 -2.74
C GLU A 85 24.83 11.86 -2.25
N LYS A 86 25.11 10.87 -3.12
CA LYS A 86 25.88 9.64 -2.78
C LYS A 86 27.24 9.87 -2.11
N GLU A 87 27.86 11.04 -2.33
CA GLU A 87 29.14 11.40 -1.73
C GLU A 87 29.00 11.83 -0.26
N TYR A 88 27.78 12.13 0.19
CA TYR A 88 27.47 12.68 1.51
C TYR A 88 26.44 11.85 2.28
N ILE A 89 25.59 11.09 1.59
CA ILE A 89 24.48 10.32 2.15
C ILE A 89 24.62 8.85 1.76
N LEU A 90 24.49 7.96 2.75
CA LEU A 90 24.40 6.52 2.56
C LEU A 90 23.14 6.00 3.25
N ILE A 91 22.22 5.39 2.50
CA ILE A 91 21.08 4.65 3.05
C ILE A 91 21.53 3.20 3.21
N LYS A 92 21.50 2.69 4.44
CA LYS A 92 21.93 1.32 4.72
C LYS A 92 21.00 0.25 4.15
N ASP A 93 19.78 0.64 3.81
CA ASP A 93 18.66 -0.25 3.45
C ASP A 93 18.13 -0.02 2.01
N ASP A 94 19.00 0.38 1.07
CA ASP A 94 18.69 0.60 -0.37
C ASP A 94 17.85 -0.55 -0.97
N THR A 95 18.19 -1.79 -0.61
CA THR A 95 17.58 -2.98 -1.21
C THR A 95 16.16 -3.16 -0.68
N PHE A 96 15.94 -2.82 0.59
CA PHE A 96 14.62 -2.84 1.20
C PHE A 96 13.72 -1.76 0.60
N LEU A 97 14.23 -0.56 0.32
CA LEU A 97 13.44 0.50 -0.32
C LEU A 97 13.02 0.10 -1.74
N LYS A 98 13.91 -0.51 -2.52
CA LYS A 98 13.58 -1.03 -3.86
C LYS A 98 12.56 -2.17 -3.80
N ASP A 99 12.69 -3.08 -2.84
CA ASP A 99 11.73 -4.16 -2.64
C ASP A 99 10.35 -3.59 -2.24
N LYS A 100 10.31 -2.57 -1.36
CA LYS A 100 9.08 -1.83 -1.02
C LYS A 100 8.44 -1.19 -2.26
N VAL A 101 9.22 -0.52 -3.12
CA VAL A 101 8.72 0.03 -4.40
C VAL A 101 8.14 -1.08 -5.27
N GLY A 102 8.84 -2.21 -5.43
CA GLY A 102 8.36 -3.34 -6.22
C GLY A 102 7.03 -3.92 -5.69
N GLN A 103 6.87 -4.02 -4.36
CA GLN A 103 5.58 -4.43 -3.77
C GLN A 103 4.49 -3.38 -4.01
N LEU A 104 4.80 -2.08 -3.94
CA LEU A 104 3.84 -1.01 -4.22
C LEU A 104 3.39 -0.98 -5.70
N GLU A 105 4.28 -1.32 -6.63
CA GLU A 105 3.94 -1.48 -8.05
C GLU A 105 3.00 -2.67 -8.28
N ILE A 106 3.23 -3.79 -7.58
CA ILE A 106 2.31 -4.94 -7.59
C ILE A 106 0.93 -4.51 -7.07
N VAL A 107 0.88 -3.82 -5.93
CA VAL A 107 -0.36 -3.30 -5.35
C VAL A 107 -1.08 -2.37 -6.33
N GLU A 108 -0.37 -1.43 -6.95
CA GLU A 108 -0.96 -0.52 -7.95
C GLU A 108 -1.54 -1.28 -9.14
N GLY A 109 -0.83 -2.28 -9.66
CA GLY A 109 -1.32 -3.12 -10.75
C GLY A 109 -2.56 -3.94 -10.39
N LEU A 110 -2.63 -4.47 -9.17
CA LEU A 110 -3.81 -5.18 -8.65
C LEU A 110 -5.01 -4.22 -8.50
N ILE A 111 -4.79 -3.03 -7.97
CA ILE A 111 -5.82 -1.99 -7.87
C ILE A 111 -6.36 -1.61 -9.24
N GLN A 112 -5.50 -1.45 -10.25
CA GLN A 112 -5.92 -1.16 -11.62
C GLN A 112 -6.78 -2.29 -12.20
N LYS A 113 -6.44 -3.56 -11.93
CA LYS A 113 -7.28 -4.70 -12.35
C LYS A 113 -8.66 -4.65 -11.70
N ILE A 114 -8.72 -4.43 -10.39
CA ILE A 114 -10.00 -4.31 -9.66
C ILE A 114 -10.83 -3.15 -10.23
N GLN A 115 -10.21 -1.99 -10.50
CA GLN A 115 -10.88 -0.86 -11.14
C GLN A 115 -11.44 -1.21 -12.51
N GLY A 116 -10.70 -1.97 -13.33
CA GLY A 116 -11.16 -2.46 -14.62
C GLY A 116 -12.43 -3.30 -14.48
N VAL A 117 -12.39 -4.33 -13.63
CA VAL A 117 -13.54 -5.21 -13.38
C VAL A 117 -14.77 -4.42 -12.91
N LEU A 118 -14.59 -3.47 -11.98
CA LEU A 118 -15.70 -2.69 -11.46
C LEU A 118 -16.23 -1.63 -12.44
N SER A 119 -15.37 -1.08 -13.31
CA SER A 119 -15.79 -0.10 -14.32
C SER A 119 -16.58 -0.76 -15.45
N ASP A 120 -16.21 -1.98 -15.83
CA ASP A 120 -16.91 -2.78 -16.84
C ASP A 120 -18.25 -3.32 -16.31
N HIS A 121 -18.42 -3.37 -15.00
CA HIS A 121 -19.60 -3.90 -14.32
C HIS A 121 -20.07 -2.98 -13.17
N PRO A 122 -20.78 -1.88 -13.48
CA PRO A 122 -21.10 -0.83 -12.51
C PRO A 122 -22.21 -1.21 -11.51
N SER A 123 -22.77 -2.41 -11.59
CA SER A 123 -23.81 -2.90 -10.68
C SER A 123 -23.58 -4.35 -10.27
N MET A 124 -24.12 -4.72 -9.12
CA MET A 124 -24.08 -6.09 -8.60
C MET A 124 -24.84 -7.09 -9.47
N ASP A 125 -25.84 -6.64 -10.23
CA ASP A 125 -26.52 -7.47 -11.22
C ASP A 125 -25.63 -7.77 -12.44
N ALA A 126 -24.71 -6.86 -12.77
CA ALA A 126 -23.71 -7.05 -13.83
C ALA A 126 -22.50 -7.88 -13.34
N LEU A 127 -22.15 -7.76 -12.05
CA LEU A 127 -21.13 -8.56 -11.37
C LEU A 127 -21.65 -9.95 -11.06
N LYS A 128 -21.49 -10.87 -12.01
CA LYS A 128 -21.71 -12.31 -11.77
C LYS A 128 -20.81 -12.80 -10.63
N ALA A 129 -21.24 -13.85 -9.93
CA ALA A 129 -20.52 -14.42 -8.78
C ALA A 129 -19.01 -14.63 -9.01
N GLY A 130 -18.60 -15.10 -10.20
CA GLY A 130 -17.18 -15.30 -10.53
C GLY A 130 -16.34 -14.02 -10.61
N LEU A 131 -16.92 -12.88 -10.97
CA LEU A 131 -16.21 -11.59 -10.99
C LEU A 131 -16.02 -11.01 -9.58
N LEU A 132 -16.96 -11.28 -8.68
CA LEU A 132 -16.82 -10.92 -7.27
C LEU A 132 -15.75 -11.77 -6.58
N GLU A 133 -15.70 -13.08 -6.89
CA GLU A 133 -14.62 -13.96 -6.43
C GLU A 133 -13.25 -13.46 -6.92
N GLU A 134 -13.15 -13.02 -8.18
CA GLU A 134 -11.95 -12.40 -8.74
C GLU A 134 -11.56 -11.12 -7.98
N ILE A 135 -12.51 -10.23 -7.69
CA ILE A 135 -12.24 -9.01 -6.90
C ILE A 135 -11.71 -9.35 -5.50
N VAL A 136 -12.32 -10.33 -4.82
CA VAL A 136 -11.87 -10.77 -3.50
C VAL A 136 -10.46 -11.37 -3.57
N GLU A 137 -10.16 -12.18 -4.58
CA GLU A 137 -8.83 -12.74 -4.77
C GLU A 137 -7.77 -11.65 -5.01
N LEU A 138 -8.07 -10.67 -5.88
CA LEU A 138 -7.19 -9.53 -6.14
C LEU A 138 -6.94 -8.69 -4.89
N LEU A 139 -7.97 -8.45 -4.06
CA LEU A 139 -7.82 -7.72 -2.81
C LEU A 139 -6.98 -8.49 -1.78
N ASN A 140 -7.10 -9.84 -1.72
CA ASN A 140 -6.22 -10.65 -0.89
C ASN A 140 -4.75 -10.55 -1.33
N GLN A 141 -4.49 -10.54 -2.65
CA GLN A 141 -3.14 -10.33 -3.18
C GLN A 141 -2.58 -8.94 -2.83
N VAL A 142 -3.43 -7.91 -2.77
CA VAL A 142 -3.03 -6.57 -2.29
C VAL A 142 -2.58 -6.66 -0.83
N ILE A 143 -3.36 -7.31 0.03
CA ILE A 143 -3.02 -7.51 1.44
C ILE A 143 -1.70 -8.27 1.59
N ASP A 144 -1.51 -9.36 0.83
CA ASP A 144 -0.28 -10.15 0.89
C ASP A 144 0.96 -9.32 0.52
N SER A 145 0.84 -8.46 -0.49
CA SER A 145 1.93 -7.57 -0.91
C SER A 145 2.24 -6.51 0.15
N LEU A 146 1.22 -5.92 0.77
CA LEU A 146 1.40 -4.98 1.88
C LEU A 146 1.92 -5.65 3.15
N ASN A 147 1.51 -6.90 3.42
CA ASN A 147 2.01 -7.70 4.53
C ASN A 147 3.49 -8.04 4.39
N LYS A 148 4.00 -8.20 3.17
CA LYS A 148 5.45 -8.34 2.92
C LYS A 148 6.17 -7.05 3.29
N ILE A 149 5.70 -5.89 2.81
CA ILE A 149 6.26 -4.58 3.17
C ILE A 149 6.30 -4.39 4.70
N ARG A 150 5.23 -4.77 5.41
CA ARG A 150 5.15 -4.69 6.88
C ARG A 150 6.04 -5.72 7.57
N GLY A 151 6.07 -6.96 7.08
CA GLY A 151 6.80 -8.07 7.71
C GLY A 151 8.30 -7.84 7.77
N ASP A 152 8.82 -7.10 6.79
CA ASP A 152 10.23 -6.76 6.70
C ASP A 152 10.60 -5.50 7.51
N ASP A 153 9.63 -4.87 8.19
CA ASP A 153 9.80 -3.63 8.96
C ASP A 153 9.22 -3.74 10.38
N THR A 154 10.11 -3.83 11.37
CA THR A 154 9.74 -4.04 12.78
C THR A 154 8.97 -2.85 13.37
N SER A 155 9.22 -1.63 12.90
CA SER A 155 8.53 -0.42 13.38
C SER A 155 7.10 -0.39 12.86
N LEU A 156 6.92 -0.65 11.55
CA LEU A 156 5.63 -0.88 10.92
C LEU A 156 4.84 -1.98 11.63
N GLN A 157 5.47 -3.12 11.94
CA GLN A 157 4.81 -4.23 12.61
C GLN A 157 4.27 -3.86 14.00
N LYS A 158 5.00 -3.05 14.77
CA LYS A 158 4.56 -2.57 16.09
C LYS A 158 3.35 -1.63 15.96
N ILE A 159 3.42 -0.67 15.04
CA ILE A 159 2.32 0.29 14.78
C ILE A 159 1.06 -0.47 14.36
N TYR A 160 1.18 -1.39 13.41
CA TYR A 160 0.07 -2.23 12.95
C TYR A 160 -0.59 -3.02 14.08
N THR A 161 0.23 -3.67 14.91
CA THR A 161 -0.27 -4.46 16.05
C THR A 161 -1.03 -3.57 17.04
N SER A 162 -0.60 -2.31 17.23
CA SER A 162 -1.31 -1.37 18.08
C SER A 162 -2.66 -0.97 17.51
N LEU A 163 -2.73 -0.63 16.21
CA LEU A 163 -3.95 -0.18 15.54
C LEU A 163 -5.01 -1.28 15.42
N ARG A 164 -4.60 -2.55 15.29
CA ARG A 164 -5.53 -3.69 15.17
C ARG A 164 -6.18 -4.10 16.50
N ASN A 165 -5.58 -3.73 17.63
CA ASN A 165 -6.05 -4.11 18.97
C ASN A 165 -6.88 -3.01 19.67
N VAL A 166 -7.18 -1.91 18.96
CA VAL A 166 -8.06 -0.80 19.39
C VAL A 166 -9.44 -1.00 18.77
#